data_AF-A0A7C7GKK7-F1
#
_entry.id   AF-A0A7C7GKK7-F1
#
_cell.length_a   1.000
_cell.length_b   1.000
_cell.length_c   1.000
_cell.angle_alpha   90.00
_cell.angle_beta   90.00
_cell.angle_gamma   90.00
#
_symmetry.space_group_name_H-M   'P 1'
#
loop_
_entity.id
_entity.type
_entity.pdbx_description
1 polymer ?
#
loop_
_entity_poly.entity_id
_entity_poly.type
_entity_poly.pdbx_seq_one_letter_code
_entity_poly.pdbx_strand_id
1 'polypeptide(L)'
;MKKYLPLEQQITELLNRVENADSINGEFGTRKVLYELASVLEWSNNEYERFDFLSKRFDISKKLFTSYFSNGRKAINAKIIDSAYLELFTAILFKEAILNPREFPLDIRFKRFNTLFKVQEITNPDWLLPGSELGQKMESVWQSTIKAIGTPYSDLKITALPNMIKYNGSAPKEIPLTVLFYEGPIARAYLATIQSLGFKPKKIIELVAVKDVSTKKVVGKWLPKKMRINYAASIQRNKIHYYPKRLSKANPDFVNGILDEVQKKLGFERDVIDNANALLPLISYSDCVESILVEGLADKALQECLLEELAGGILYTGGGIIPAELLDLRHLKFLHIHPGFLPDIRGADCALWSLLLAGHTSATCFYVSPGIDTGDIICPHWLPKLSFYVDETGIELQSTYRIVYSFLDPWVRAFVLRDITINNQKFDALASTPQLEKDGTTFHFMHQRLQDSIFRKLFN
;
A
#
# COMPACT_ATOMS: atom_id res chain seq x y z
N MET A 1 -27.14 -5.09 -17.69
CA MET A 1 -25.86 -5.14 -18.43
C MET A 1 -26.06 -5.06 -19.94
N LYS A 2 -25.67 -3.96 -20.59
CA LYS A 2 -25.68 -3.90 -22.07
C LYS A 2 -24.48 -4.69 -22.61
N LYS A 3 -24.76 -5.73 -23.39
CA LYS A 3 -23.77 -6.60 -24.06
C LYS A 3 -23.00 -5.77 -25.10
N TYR A 4 -21.69 -5.99 -25.22
CA TYR A 4 -20.89 -5.43 -26.31
C TYR A 4 -20.52 -6.54 -27.29
N LEU A 5 -21.32 -6.66 -28.35
CA LEU A 5 -21.30 -7.79 -29.29
C LEU A 5 -19.90 -8.14 -29.85
N PRO A 6 -19.06 -7.16 -30.26
CA PRO A 6 -17.71 -7.47 -30.76
C PRO A 6 -16.83 -8.21 -29.73
N LEU A 7 -16.97 -7.88 -28.45
CA LEU A 7 -16.20 -8.56 -27.40
C LEU A 7 -16.72 -9.97 -27.13
N GLU A 8 -18.04 -10.18 -27.16
CA GLU A 8 -18.60 -11.53 -26.99
C GLU A 8 -18.19 -12.46 -28.15
N GLN A 9 -18.09 -11.92 -29.38
CA GLN A 9 -17.55 -12.63 -30.54
C GLN A 9 -16.08 -12.99 -30.31
N GLN A 10 -15.26 -12.04 -29.87
CA GLN A 10 -13.85 -12.28 -29.56
C GLN A 10 -13.66 -13.36 -28.46
N ILE A 11 -14.49 -13.33 -27.41
CA ILE A 11 -14.48 -14.35 -26.35
C ILE A 11 -14.83 -15.73 -26.93
N THR A 12 -15.83 -15.80 -27.83
CA THR A 12 -16.22 -17.05 -28.49
C THR A 12 -15.10 -17.61 -29.37
N GLU A 13 -14.42 -16.75 -30.13
CA GLU A 13 -13.27 -17.16 -30.95
C GLU A 13 -12.10 -17.68 -30.11
N LEU A 14 -11.81 -17.03 -28.98
CA LEU A 14 -10.77 -17.47 -28.04
C LEU A 14 -11.15 -18.77 -27.33
N LEU A 15 -12.43 -18.93 -26.96
CA LEU A 15 -12.96 -20.15 -26.35
C LEU A 15 -12.76 -21.37 -27.27
N ASN A 16 -12.95 -21.22 -28.58
CA ASN A 16 -12.73 -22.29 -29.55
C ASN A 16 -11.25 -22.70 -29.72
N ARG A 17 -10.30 -21.92 -29.19
CA ARG A 17 -8.86 -22.21 -29.23
C ARG A 17 -8.34 -22.89 -27.96
N VAL A 18 -9.18 -23.03 -26.94
CA VAL A 18 -8.82 -23.63 -25.66
C VAL A 18 -9.63 -24.89 -25.40
N GLU A 19 -9.03 -25.85 -24.70
CA GLU A 19 -9.72 -27.07 -24.30
C GLU A 19 -10.41 -26.90 -22.95
N ASN A 20 -11.50 -27.64 -22.73
CA ASN A 20 -12.03 -27.84 -21.38
C ASN A 20 -11.17 -28.90 -20.67
N ALA A 21 -9.96 -28.53 -20.29
CA ALA A 21 -8.97 -29.43 -19.71
C ALA A 21 -8.69 -29.08 -18.25
N ASP A 22 -8.65 -30.11 -17.40
CA ASP A 22 -8.31 -30.02 -15.99
C ASP A 22 -6.96 -30.69 -15.70
N SER A 23 -6.23 -30.15 -14.73
CA SER A 23 -5.33 -30.94 -13.90
C SER A 23 -5.66 -30.60 -12.45
N ILE A 24 -6.43 -31.46 -11.78
CA ILE A 24 -6.90 -31.19 -10.42
C ILE A 24 -5.81 -31.58 -9.42
N ASN A 25 -4.76 -30.78 -9.38
CA ASN A 25 -3.86 -30.74 -8.23
C ASN A 25 -4.25 -29.52 -7.39
N GLY A 26 -5.39 -29.55 -6.71
CA GLY A 26 -5.94 -28.43 -5.93
C GLY A 26 -7.48 -28.39 -5.91
N GLU A 27 -8.05 -27.35 -5.28
CA GLU A 27 -9.51 -27.13 -5.20
C GLU A 27 -10.04 -26.24 -6.33
N PHE A 28 -9.16 -25.48 -6.98
CA PHE A 28 -9.51 -24.53 -8.03
C PHE A 28 -8.64 -24.75 -9.26
N GLY A 29 -9.23 -25.19 -10.38
CA GLY A 29 -8.56 -25.40 -11.67
C GLY A 29 -8.70 -24.22 -12.62
N THR A 30 -7.62 -23.50 -12.93
CA THR A 30 -7.70 -22.22 -13.64
C THR A 30 -8.18 -22.34 -15.08
N ARG A 31 -7.70 -23.33 -15.84
CA ARG A 31 -8.11 -23.53 -17.25
C ARG A 31 -9.61 -23.80 -17.37
N LYS A 32 -10.11 -24.72 -16.54
CA LYS A 32 -11.53 -25.05 -16.45
C LYS A 32 -12.38 -23.84 -16.07
N VAL A 33 -11.97 -23.08 -15.04
CA VAL A 33 -12.72 -21.89 -14.64
C VAL A 33 -12.74 -20.83 -15.75
N LEU A 34 -11.63 -20.58 -16.45
CA LEU A 34 -11.63 -19.65 -17.59
C LEU A 34 -12.56 -20.13 -18.71
N TYR A 35 -12.54 -21.42 -19.03
CA TYR A 35 -13.44 -22.02 -20.01
C TYR A 35 -14.91 -21.83 -19.61
N GLU A 36 -15.26 -22.14 -18.37
CA GLU A 36 -16.62 -22.02 -17.84
C GLU A 36 -17.11 -20.56 -17.78
N LEU A 37 -16.26 -19.63 -17.32
CA LEU A 37 -16.58 -18.20 -17.29
C LEU A 37 -16.84 -17.64 -18.69
N ALA A 38 -16.06 -18.07 -19.68
CA ALA A 38 -16.22 -17.67 -21.07
C ALA A 38 -17.42 -18.34 -21.78
N SER A 39 -17.82 -19.53 -21.32
CA SER A 39 -18.94 -20.29 -21.89
C SER A 39 -20.31 -19.71 -21.52
N VAL A 40 -20.38 -18.84 -20.51
CA VAL A 40 -21.63 -18.28 -20.00
C VAL A 40 -21.69 -16.78 -20.28
N LEU A 41 -22.78 -16.35 -20.94
CA LEU A 41 -22.98 -14.94 -21.28
C LEU A 41 -23.30 -14.07 -20.06
N GLU A 42 -24.11 -14.58 -19.13
CA GLU A 42 -24.60 -13.88 -17.93
C GLU A 42 -24.20 -14.63 -16.67
N TRP A 43 -23.47 -13.96 -15.78
CA TRP A 43 -22.90 -14.54 -14.58
C TRP A 43 -23.85 -14.47 -13.39
N SER A 44 -23.97 -15.56 -12.66
CA SER A 44 -24.52 -15.59 -11.30
C SER A 44 -23.43 -15.22 -10.27
N ASN A 45 -23.80 -15.14 -9.00
CA ASN A 45 -22.86 -14.87 -7.91
C ASN A 45 -21.67 -15.85 -7.91
N ASN A 46 -21.89 -17.11 -8.25
CA ASN A 46 -20.84 -18.12 -8.29
C ASN A 46 -19.81 -17.85 -9.40
N GLU A 47 -20.21 -17.32 -10.56
CA GLU A 47 -19.26 -16.92 -11.60
C GLU A 47 -18.47 -15.67 -11.17
N TYR A 48 -19.13 -14.69 -10.56
CA TYR A 48 -18.47 -13.50 -10.03
C TYR A 48 -17.44 -13.82 -8.95
N GLU A 49 -17.74 -14.72 -8.01
CA GLU A 49 -16.79 -15.16 -6.98
C GLU A 49 -15.53 -15.80 -7.58
N ARG A 50 -15.72 -16.65 -8.61
CA ARG A 50 -14.61 -17.31 -9.32
C ARG A 50 -13.78 -16.33 -10.15
N PHE A 51 -14.43 -15.37 -10.80
CA PHE A 51 -13.76 -14.27 -11.50
C PHE A 51 -12.94 -13.41 -10.52
N ASP A 52 -13.54 -12.96 -9.42
CA ASP A 52 -12.88 -12.12 -8.42
C ASP A 52 -11.70 -12.84 -7.77
N PHE A 53 -11.81 -14.15 -7.55
CA PHE A 53 -10.70 -14.99 -7.11
C PHE A 53 -9.52 -14.91 -8.09
N LEU A 54 -9.73 -15.22 -9.37
CA LEU A 54 -8.68 -15.20 -10.39
C LEU A 54 -8.09 -13.80 -10.60
N SER A 55 -8.96 -12.80 -10.70
CA SER A 55 -8.59 -11.39 -10.82
C SER A 55 -7.67 -10.97 -9.67
N LYS A 56 -8.05 -11.27 -8.42
CA LYS A 56 -7.23 -11.00 -7.23
C LYS A 56 -5.88 -11.74 -7.26
N ARG A 57 -5.85 -13.02 -7.66
CA ARG A 57 -4.59 -13.79 -7.75
C ARG A 57 -3.63 -13.19 -8.77
N PHE A 58 -4.15 -12.78 -9.91
CA PHE A 58 -3.37 -12.14 -10.96
C PHE A 58 -2.90 -10.75 -10.54
N ASP A 59 -3.78 -9.93 -9.95
CA ASP A 59 -3.46 -8.55 -9.53
C ASP A 59 -2.31 -8.51 -8.51
N ILE A 60 -2.22 -9.50 -7.63
CA ILE A 60 -1.13 -9.69 -6.65
C ILE A 60 0.17 -10.16 -7.31
N SER A 61 0.09 -11.23 -8.12
CA SER A 61 1.29 -12.00 -8.51
C SER A 61 1.79 -11.73 -9.93
N LYS A 62 0.99 -11.01 -10.73
CA LYS A 62 1.11 -10.86 -12.19
C LYS A 62 1.25 -12.20 -12.93
N LYS A 63 0.71 -13.28 -12.36
CA LYS A 63 0.83 -14.65 -12.85
C LYS A 63 -0.48 -15.39 -12.63
N LEU A 64 -0.83 -16.26 -13.58
CA LEU A 64 -1.82 -17.30 -13.36
C LEU A 64 -1.11 -18.64 -13.14
N PHE A 65 -1.40 -19.27 -12.01
CA PHE A 65 -1.03 -20.65 -11.75
C PHE A 65 -2.11 -21.60 -12.29
N THR A 66 -1.75 -22.84 -12.58
CA THR A 66 -2.67 -23.85 -13.09
C THR A 66 -3.74 -24.24 -12.07
N SER A 67 -3.40 -24.20 -10.77
CA SER A 67 -4.33 -24.52 -9.70
C SER A 67 -4.04 -23.81 -8.38
N TYR A 68 -5.08 -23.65 -7.57
CA TYR A 68 -5.04 -23.01 -6.25
C TYR A 68 -5.82 -23.83 -5.21
N PHE A 69 -5.49 -23.60 -3.93
CA PHE A 69 -6.33 -23.94 -2.80
C PHE A 69 -7.38 -22.83 -2.57
N SER A 70 -8.48 -23.13 -1.86
CA SER A 70 -9.52 -22.14 -1.50
C SER A 70 -8.98 -20.88 -0.81
N ASN A 71 -7.90 -21.01 -0.02
CA ASN A 71 -7.24 -19.86 0.62
C ASN A 71 -6.42 -18.98 -0.36
N GLY A 72 -6.42 -19.29 -1.66
CA GLY A 72 -5.73 -18.53 -2.69
C GLY A 72 -4.23 -18.78 -2.79
N ARG A 73 -3.65 -19.72 -2.02
CA ARG A 73 -2.28 -20.20 -2.25
C ARG A 73 -2.25 -21.06 -3.50
N LYS A 74 -1.20 -20.91 -4.31
CA LYS A 74 -0.97 -21.80 -5.45
C LYS A 74 -0.82 -23.24 -4.93
N ALA A 75 -1.54 -24.18 -5.54
CA ALA A 75 -1.44 -25.58 -5.15
C ALA A 75 -0.20 -26.24 -5.79
N ILE A 76 0.13 -25.84 -7.01
CA ILE A 76 1.38 -26.19 -7.69
C ILE A 76 2.07 -24.95 -8.27
N ASN A 77 3.38 -25.03 -8.50
CA ASN A 77 4.17 -23.92 -9.05
C ASN A 77 4.10 -23.83 -10.59
N ALA A 78 3.24 -24.62 -11.24
CA ALA A 78 3.02 -24.57 -12.68
C ALA A 78 2.16 -23.35 -13.05
N LYS A 79 2.56 -22.65 -14.11
CA LYS A 79 1.91 -21.41 -14.58
C LYS A 79 1.16 -21.67 -15.88
N ILE A 80 0.12 -20.88 -16.11
CA ILE A 80 -0.47 -20.74 -17.43
C ILE A 80 0.47 -19.86 -18.26
N ILE A 81 1.10 -20.46 -19.27
CA ILE A 81 1.95 -19.79 -20.26
C ILE A 81 1.37 -19.85 -21.67
N ASP A 82 0.27 -20.59 -21.83
CA ASP A 82 -0.46 -20.76 -23.08
C ASP A 82 -1.13 -19.43 -23.45
N SER A 83 -0.79 -18.89 -24.62
CA SER A 83 -1.29 -17.59 -25.08
C SER A 83 -2.80 -17.57 -25.26
N ALA A 84 -3.43 -18.67 -25.69
CA ALA A 84 -4.88 -18.71 -25.90
C ALA A 84 -5.64 -18.55 -24.57
N TYR A 85 -5.19 -19.22 -23.50
CA TYR A 85 -5.79 -19.03 -22.16
C TYR A 85 -5.50 -17.65 -21.57
N LEU A 86 -4.30 -17.10 -21.79
CA LEU A 86 -3.97 -15.77 -21.29
C LEU A 86 -4.77 -14.68 -22.02
N GLU A 87 -4.94 -14.79 -23.33
CA GLU A 87 -5.81 -13.90 -24.10
C GLU A 87 -7.28 -14.05 -23.70
N LEU A 88 -7.76 -15.28 -23.46
CA LEU A 88 -9.12 -15.51 -22.96
C LEU A 88 -9.32 -14.83 -21.60
N PHE A 89 -8.34 -14.92 -20.69
CA PHE A 89 -8.38 -14.21 -19.41
C PHE A 89 -8.38 -12.69 -19.60
N THR A 90 -7.58 -12.15 -20.53
CA THR A 90 -7.61 -10.72 -20.89
C THR A 90 -8.99 -10.30 -21.39
N ALA A 91 -9.63 -11.10 -22.26
CA ALA A 91 -10.96 -10.82 -22.78
C ALA A 91 -12.05 -10.85 -21.67
N ILE A 92 -11.96 -11.79 -20.74
CA ILE A 92 -12.85 -11.87 -19.56
C ILE A 92 -12.67 -10.64 -18.65
N LEU A 93 -11.43 -10.25 -18.35
CA LEU A 93 -11.15 -9.02 -17.59
C LEU A 93 -11.66 -7.78 -18.31
N PHE A 94 -11.51 -7.74 -19.64
CA PHE A 94 -11.98 -6.63 -20.45
C PHE A 94 -13.51 -6.54 -20.45
N LYS A 95 -14.21 -7.68 -20.54
CA LYS A 95 -15.67 -7.76 -20.41
C LYS A 95 -16.12 -7.08 -19.13
N GLU A 96 -15.54 -7.46 -18.00
CA GLU A 96 -15.87 -6.86 -16.71
C GLU A 96 -15.46 -5.39 -16.59
N ALA A 97 -14.40 -4.94 -17.26
CA ALA A 97 -14.00 -3.54 -17.24
C ALA A 97 -14.95 -2.61 -18.04
N ILE A 98 -15.66 -3.14 -19.05
CA ILE A 98 -16.56 -2.34 -19.91
C ILE A 98 -18.04 -2.52 -19.65
N LEU A 99 -18.44 -3.50 -18.85
CA LEU A 99 -19.80 -3.59 -18.33
C LEU A 99 -20.18 -2.28 -17.65
N ASN A 100 -21.45 -1.86 -17.84
CA ASN A 100 -21.94 -0.50 -17.60
C ASN A 100 -21.21 0.20 -16.44
N PRO A 101 -20.23 1.09 -16.74
CA PRO A 101 -19.42 1.72 -15.71
C PRO A 101 -20.23 2.57 -14.71
N ARG A 102 -21.50 2.86 -15.00
CA ARG A 102 -22.38 3.58 -14.08
C ARG A 102 -23.04 2.67 -13.04
N GLU A 103 -23.06 1.35 -13.25
CA GLU A 103 -23.64 0.36 -12.32
C GLU A 103 -22.63 -0.06 -11.24
N PHE A 104 -21.32 -0.01 -11.53
CA PHE A 104 -20.28 -0.35 -10.54
C PHE A 104 -19.74 0.87 -9.80
N PRO A 105 -19.51 0.75 -8.48
CA PRO A 105 -18.75 1.73 -7.70
C PRO A 105 -17.38 2.04 -8.34
N LEU A 106 -16.91 3.27 -8.14
CA LEU A 106 -15.71 3.79 -8.83
C LEU A 106 -14.43 3.02 -8.46
N ASP A 107 -14.31 2.58 -7.22
CA ASP A 107 -13.24 1.70 -6.72
C ASP A 107 -13.18 0.37 -7.47
N ILE A 108 -14.32 -0.29 -7.66
CA ILE A 108 -14.39 -1.56 -8.39
C ILE A 108 -13.95 -1.38 -9.84
N ARG A 109 -14.37 -0.28 -10.48
CA ARG A 109 -13.95 0.04 -11.86
C ARG A 109 -12.45 0.21 -11.99
N PHE A 110 -11.84 1.03 -11.14
CA PHE A 110 -10.40 1.23 -11.21
C PHE A 110 -9.61 -0.03 -10.85
N LYS A 111 -10.10 -0.85 -9.92
CA LYS A 111 -9.49 -2.15 -9.59
C LYS A 111 -9.51 -3.11 -10.80
N ARG A 112 -10.61 -3.14 -11.56
CA ARG A 112 -10.71 -3.94 -12.79
C ARG A 112 -9.74 -3.44 -13.86
N PHE A 113 -9.65 -2.13 -14.09
CA PHE A 113 -8.66 -1.55 -15.00
C PHE A 113 -7.21 -1.80 -14.55
N ASN A 114 -6.94 -1.74 -13.25
CA ASN A 114 -5.62 -2.04 -12.69
C ASN A 114 -5.16 -3.45 -13.08
N THR A 115 -6.05 -4.43 -12.94
CA THR A 115 -5.78 -5.82 -13.28
C THR A 115 -5.70 -6.03 -14.79
N LEU A 116 -6.61 -5.40 -15.56
CA LEU A 116 -6.63 -5.46 -17.02
C LEU A 116 -5.33 -4.92 -17.63
N PHE A 117 -4.82 -3.78 -17.14
CA PHE A 117 -3.57 -3.23 -17.67
C PHE A 117 -2.37 -4.10 -17.31
N LYS A 118 -2.34 -4.68 -16.10
CA LYS A 118 -1.29 -5.64 -15.71
C LYS A 118 -1.27 -6.87 -16.62
N VAL A 119 -2.42 -7.36 -17.09
CA VAL A 119 -2.44 -8.52 -18.00
C VAL A 119 -2.09 -8.11 -19.44
N GLN A 120 -2.45 -6.89 -19.86
CA GLN A 120 -2.04 -6.35 -21.16
C GLN A 120 -0.52 -6.22 -21.29
N GLU A 121 0.21 -5.85 -20.22
CA GLU A 121 1.69 -5.83 -20.21
C GLU A 121 2.31 -7.19 -20.59
N ILE A 122 1.58 -8.28 -20.37
CA ILE A 122 2.06 -9.65 -20.58
C ILE A 122 1.53 -10.22 -21.90
N THR A 123 0.26 -9.98 -22.21
CA THR A 123 -0.43 -10.64 -23.33
C THR A 123 -0.39 -9.84 -24.62
N ASN A 124 -0.51 -8.50 -24.52
CA ASN A 124 -0.53 -7.56 -25.63
C ASN A 124 -1.18 -8.08 -26.93
N PRO A 125 -2.45 -8.53 -26.91
CA PRO A 125 -3.05 -9.15 -28.07
C PRO A 125 -3.40 -8.12 -29.17
N ASP A 126 -3.26 -8.53 -30.44
CA ASP A 126 -3.50 -7.68 -31.60
C ASP A 126 -4.91 -7.06 -31.61
N TRP A 127 -5.91 -7.83 -31.20
CA TRP A 127 -7.31 -7.40 -31.14
C TRP A 127 -7.57 -6.33 -30.06
N LEU A 128 -6.62 -6.04 -29.18
CA LEU A 128 -6.74 -5.00 -28.14
C LEU A 128 -5.73 -3.86 -28.32
N LEU A 129 -4.97 -3.84 -29.41
CA LEU A 129 -4.07 -2.73 -29.74
C LEU A 129 -4.87 -1.43 -29.98
N PRO A 130 -4.30 -0.24 -29.74
CA PRO A 130 -5.02 1.03 -29.82
C PRO A 130 -5.76 1.30 -31.15
N GLY A 131 -5.31 0.72 -32.27
CA GLY A 131 -5.95 0.86 -33.57
C GLY A 131 -7.16 -0.05 -33.81
N SER A 132 -7.33 -1.11 -33.02
CA SER A 132 -8.43 -2.07 -33.14
C SER A 132 -9.76 -1.51 -32.61
N GLU A 133 -10.90 -2.06 -33.04
CA GLU A 133 -12.22 -1.66 -32.52
C GLU A 133 -12.32 -1.83 -30.99
N LEU A 134 -11.92 -3.00 -30.49
CA LEU A 134 -11.94 -3.31 -29.06
C LEU A 134 -10.94 -2.44 -28.27
N GLY A 135 -9.77 -2.15 -28.84
CA GLY A 135 -8.79 -1.22 -28.25
C GLY A 135 -9.33 0.20 -28.12
N GLN A 136 -9.97 0.73 -29.18
CA GLN A 136 -10.63 2.04 -29.13
C GLN A 136 -11.78 2.06 -28.10
N LYS A 137 -12.55 0.97 -28.00
CA LYS A 137 -13.59 0.84 -26.98
C LYS A 137 -13.01 0.86 -25.57
N MET A 138 -11.95 0.10 -25.31
CA MET A 138 -11.27 0.09 -24.02
C MET A 138 -10.81 1.49 -23.64
N GLU A 139 -10.16 2.19 -24.58
CA GLU A 139 -9.67 3.54 -24.34
C GLU A 139 -10.81 4.52 -24.08
N SER A 140 -11.91 4.45 -24.84
CA SER A 140 -13.09 5.28 -24.60
C SER A 140 -13.67 5.10 -23.18
N VAL A 141 -13.79 3.84 -22.72
CA VAL A 141 -14.29 3.55 -21.36
C VAL A 141 -13.30 3.99 -20.30
N TRP A 142 -11.99 3.77 -20.53
CA TRP A 142 -10.93 4.24 -19.64
C TRP A 142 -10.98 5.77 -19.51
N GLN A 143 -11.01 6.50 -20.63
CA GLN A 143 -11.12 7.97 -20.68
C GLN A 143 -12.39 8.48 -19.97
N SER A 144 -13.52 7.77 -20.10
CA SER A 144 -14.73 8.10 -19.36
C SER A 144 -14.59 7.84 -17.85
N THR A 145 -13.81 6.84 -17.45
CA THR A 145 -13.62 6.48 -16.04
C THR A 145 -12.67 7.47 -15.36
N ILE A 146 -11.57 7.87 -16.02
CA ILE A 146 -10.63 8.82 -15.44
C ILE A 146 -11.21 10.23 -15.26
N LYS A 147 -12.26 10.60 -16.01
CA LYS A 147 -12.99 11.86 -15.78
C LYS A 147 -13.59 11.94 -14.38
N ALA A 148 -13.86 10.78 -13.74
CA ALA A 148 -14.37 10.71 -12.38
C ALA A 148 -13.26 10.70 -11.30
N ILE A 149 -11.98 10.75 -11.68
CA ILE A 149 -10.88 10.82 -10.70
C ILE A 149 -11.12 12.02 -9.81
N GLY A 150 -10.95 11.85 -8.49
CA GLY A 150 -11.02 12.93 -7.54
C GLY A 150 -12.35 13.67 -7.48
N THR A 151 -13.43 13.10 -8.04
CA THR A 151 -14.78 13.51 -7.72
C THR A 151 -15.03 13.12 -6.26
N PRO A 152 -15.16 14.07 -5.32
CA PRO A 152 -15.32 13.75 -3.91
C PRO A 152 -16.57 12.88 -3.71
N TYR A 153 -16.51 11.94 -2.77
CA TYR A 153 -17.74 11.37 -2.23
C TYR A 153 -18.58 12.52 -1.64
N SER A 154 -19.90 12.46 -1.79
CA SER A 154 -20.82 13.55 -1.43
C SER A 154 -20.68 14.01 0.03
N ASP A 155 -20.22 13.12 0.92
CA ASP A 155 -20.26 13.30 2.37
C ASP A 155 -18.87 13.19 3.02
N LEU A 156 -17.80 13.53 2.30
CA LEU A 156 -16.44 13.53 2.86
C LEU A 156 -16.29 14.56 3.98
N LYS A 157 -16.17 14.08 5.22
CA LYS A 157 -15.78 14.91 6.36
C LYS A 157 -14.26 15.10 6.39
N ILE A 158 -13.80 16.21 5.83
CA ILE A 158 -12.39 16.58 5.86
C ILE A 158 -11.97 16.99 7.27
N THR A 159 -10.87 16.42 7.74
CA THR A 159 -10.31 16.68 9.06
C THR A 159 -9.55 17.99 9.04
N ALA A 160 -9.90 18.91 9.93
CA ALA A 160 -9.16 20.16 10.11
C ALA A 160 -7.76 19.88 10.66
N LEU A 161 -6.85 20.85 10.49
CA LEU A 161 -5.54 20.80 11.13
C LEU A 161 -5.71 20.71 12.65
N PRO A 162 -5.04 19.75 13.33
CA PRO A 162 -5.00 19.72 14.79
C PRO A 162 -4.45 21.04 15.34
N ASN A 163 -4.95 21.47 16.50
CA ASN A 163 -4.43 22.66 17.17
C ASN A 163 -2.94 22.47 17.47
N MET A 164 -2.12 23.38 16.94
CA MET A 164 -0.66 23.35 17.12
C MET A 164 -0.33 23.65 18.58
N ILE A 165 0.00 22.63 19.36
CA ILE A 165 0.61 22.81 20.67
C ILE A 165 2.10 23.08 20.43
N LYS A 166 2.51 24.35 20.47
CA LYS A 166 3.95 24.67 20.51
C LYS A 166 4.48 24.26 21.87
N TYR A 167 5.29 23.20 21.89
CA TYR A 167 5.98 22.80 23.10
C TYR A 167 7.10 23.80 23.41
N ASN A 168 6.89 24.64 24.42
CA ASN A 168 7.86 25.64 24.88
C ASN A 168 8.72 25.16 26.06
N GLY A 169 8.66 23.87 26.42
CA GLY A 169 9.41 23.30 27.53
C GLY A 169 10.85 22.93 27.14
N SER A 170 11.71 22.71 28.14
CA SER A 170 13.13 22.43 27.93
C SER A 170 13.46 20.95 27.67
N ALA A 171 12.56 20.00 27.96
CA ALA A 171 12.83 18.57 27.84
C ALA A 171 11.60 17.73 27.45
N PRO A 172 11.67 16.90 26.38
CA PRO A 172 10.52 16.14 25.90
C PRO A 172 9.97 15.17 26.95
N LYS A 173 8.64 15.14 27.09
CA LYS A 173 7.91 14.26 27.99
C LYS A 173 7.85 12.83 27.44
N GLU A 174 8.18 11.86 28.27
CA GLU A 174 8.03 10.45 27.89
C GLU A 174 6.54 10.04 27.79
N ILE A 175 6.20 9.29 26.75
CA ILE A 175 4.88 8.67 26.54
C ILE A 175 4.99 7.14 26.57
N PRO A 176 3.96 6.41 27.07
CA PRO A 176 3.99 4.95 27.24
C PRO A 176 3.75 4.24 25.89
N LEU A 177 4.67 4.46 24.95
CA LEU A 177 4.65 3.93 23.61
C LEU A 177 6.04 3.36 23.30
N THR A 178 6.09 2.09 22.88
CA THR A 178 7.29 1.50 22.30
C THR A 178 7.18 1.61 20.78
N VAL A 179 8.23 2.12 20.13
CA VAL A 179 8.30 2.18 18.66
C VAL A 179 9.06 0.96 18.17
N LEU A 180 8.38 0.09 17.43
CA LEU A 180 9.01 -1.00 16.70
C LEU A 180 9.53 -0.43 15.37
N PHE A 181 10.76 0.06 15.42
CA PHE A 181 11.37 0.90 14.40
C PHE A 181 12.02 0.05 13.31
N TYR A 182 11.43 0.08 12.13
CA TYR A 182 12.09 -0.32 10.90
C TYR A 182 12.45 0.94 10.10
N GLU A 183 13.74 1.11 9.83
CA GLU A 183 14.29 2.30 9.18
C GLU A 183 13.57 2.64 7.86
N GLY A 184 13.28 3.93 7.65
CA GLY A 184 12.66 4.45 6.44
C GLY A 184 11.95 5.78 6.64
N PRO A 185 11.52 6.45 5.54
CA PRO A 185 10.88 7.76 5.60
C PRO A 185 9.67 7.83 6.55
N ILE A 186 8.82 6.80 6.57
CA ILE A 186 7.65 6.72 7.47
C ILE A 186 8.08 6.75 8.94
N ALA A 187 9.00 5.86 9.33
CA ALA A 187 9.48 5.76 10.70
C ALA A 187 10.16 7.07 11.17
N ARG A 188 10.89 7.73 10.27
CA ARG A 188 11.54 9.02 10.54
C ARG A 188 10.54 10.17 10.70
N ALA A 189 9.52 10.24 9.84
CA ALA A 189 8.43 11.21 10.00
C ALA A 189 7.67 11.01 11.32
N TYR A 190 7.48 9.76 11.76
CA TYR A 190 6.84 9.47 13.04
C TYR A 190 7.65 9.99 14.23
N LEU A 191 8.94 9.67 14.28
CA LEU A 191 9.82 10.14 15.36
C LEU A 191 9.91 11.67 15.40
N ALA A 192 10.06 12.31 14.23
CA ALA A 192 10.07 13.76 14.12
C ALA A 192 8.74 14.39 14.59
N THR A 193 7.60 13.77 14.24
CA THR A 193 6.29 14.23 14.68
C THR A 193 6.13 14.15 16.19
N ILE A 194 6.47 13.00 16.81
CA ILE A 194 6.38 12.82 18.26
C ILE A 194 7.30 13.85 18.97
N GLN A 195 8.51 14.02 18.49
CA GLN A 195 9.47 14.99 19.04
C GLN A 195 8.98 16.43 18.92
N SER A 196 8.41 16.83 17.77
CA SER A 196 7.90 18.19 17.56
C SER A 196 6.74 18.57 18.48
N LEU A 197 6.03 17.56 19.01
CA LEU A 197 4.97 17.74 19.99
C LEU A 197 5.51 17.84 21.43
N GLY A 198 6.83 17.78 21.62
CA GLY A 198 7.46 17.77 22.93
C GLY A 198 7.39 16.42 23.63
N PHE A 199 7.24 15.33 22.88
CA PHE A 199 7.20 13.97 23.44
C PHE A 199 8.41 13.13 23.01
N LYS A 200 8.66 12.06 23.74
CA LYS A 200 9.54 10.96 23.34
C LYS A 200 8.90 9.61 23.67
N PRO A 201 9.01 8.60 22.79
CA PRO A 201 8.59 7.24 23.14
C PRO A 201 9.43 6.70 24.30
N LYS A 202 8.79 5.90 25.14
CA LYS A 202 9.44 5.17 26.24
C LYS A 202 10.61 4.32 25.78
N LYS A 203 10.43 3.62 24.65
CA LYS A 203 11.46 2.74 24.09
C LYS A 203 11.39 2.73 22.57
N ILE A 204 12.55 2.57 21.93
CA ILE A 204 12.68 2.27 20.51
C ILE A 204 13.36 0.91 20.37
N ILE A 205 12.69 -0.04 19.72
CA ILE A 205 13.27 -1.33 19.32
C ILE A 205 13.60 -1.22 17.83
N GLU A 206 14.88 -1.08 17.50
CA GLU A 206 15.38 -1.00 16.13
C GLU A 206 15.52 -2.40 15.51
N LEU A 207 14.75 -2.62 14.44
CA LEU A 207 14.82 -3.82 13.61
C LEU A 207 15.91 -3.68 12.55
N VAL A 208 17.02 -4.39 12.76
CA VAL A 208 18.17 -4.42 11.84
C VAL A 208 18.16 -5.72 11.04
N ALA A 209 18.02 -5.64 9.73
CA ALA A 209 18.00 -6.79 8.85
C ALA A 209 19.37 -7.50 8.82
N VAL A 210 19.36 -8.81 9.08
CA VAL A 210 20.54 -9.69 8.95
C VAL A 210 21.10 -9.71 7.52
N LYS A 211 20.21 -9.52 6.54
CA LYS A 211 20.50 -9.53 5.10
C LYS A 211 20.36 -8.12 4.54
N ASP A 212 21.25 -7.76 3.62
CA ASP A 212 21.18 -6.48 2.90
C ASP A 212 19.83 -6.38 2.18
N VAL A 213 19.11 -5.29 2.44
CA VAL A 213 17.73 -5.12 1.98
C VAL A 213 17.59 -5.15 0.45
N SER A 214 18.66 -4.86 -0.29
CA SER A 214 18.69 -4.86 -1.75
C SER A 214 19.21 -6.20 -2.31
N THR A 215 20.39 -6.65 -1.88
CA THR A 215 21.08 -7.82 -2.45
C THR A 215 20.67 -9.14 -1.80
N LYS A 216 19.99 -9.09 -0.65
CA LYS A 216 19.57 -10.24 0.17
C LYS A 216 20.73 -11.09 0.72
N LYS A 217 21.98 -10.64 0.58
CA LYS A 217 23.17 -11.29 1.13
C LYS A 217 23.33 -10.96 2.61
N VAL A 218 23.86 -11.90 3.40
CA VAL A 218 24.12 -11.69 4.83
C VAL A 218 25.17 -10.59 5.04
N VAL A 219 24.88 -9.65 5.95
CA VAL A 219 25.75 -8.50 6.23
C VAL A 219 26.68 -8.78 7.40
N GLY A 220 27.97 -8.49 7.21
CA GLY A 220 28.97 -8.42 8.28
C GLY A 220 29.17 -9.71 9.07
N LYS A 221 29.05 -10.89 8.44
CA LYS A 221 29.14 -12.20 9.12
C LYS A 221 30.44 -12.40 9.92
N TRP A 222 31.53 -11.76 9.50
CA TRP A 222 32.85 -11.82 10.15
C TRP A 222 33.02 -10.86 11.33
N LEU A 223 32.05 -9.97 11.59
CA LEU A 223 32.14 -8.97 12.66
C LEU A 223 31.60 -9.50 13.99
N PRO A 224 32.18 -9.09 15.14
CA PRO A 224 31.60 -9.33 16.46
C PRO A 224 30.16 -8.80 16.55
N LYS A 225 29.29 -9.45 17.36
CA LYS A 225 27.83 -9.17 17.40
C LYS A 225 27.47 -7.67 17.47
N LYS A 226 28.04 -6.92 18.43
CA LYS A 226 27.76 -5.48 18.60
C LYS A 226 28.19 -4.65 17.39
N MET A 227 29.38 -4.90 16.84
CA MET A 227 29.87 -4.22 15.65
C MET A 227 29.04 -4.57 14.41
N ARG A 228 28.61 -5.83 14.31
CA ARG A 228 27.77 -6.33 13.22
C ARG A 228 26.42 -5.61 13.19
N ILE A 229 25.77 -5.42 14.34
CA ILE A 229 24.50 -4.69 14.45
C ILE A 229 24.68 -3.26 13.91
N ASN A 230 25.66 -2.51 14.43
CA ASN A 230 25.90 -1.13 14.00
C ASN A 230 26.24 -1.01 12.50
N TYR A 231 27.06 -1.95 12.00
CA TYR A 231 27.41 -2.01 10.58
C TYR A 231 26.17 -2.32 9.71
N ALA A 232 25.38 -3.32 10.09
CA ALA A 232 24.17 -3.69 9.36
C ALA A 232 23.11 -2.58 9.38
N ALA A 233 22.93 -1.89 10.52
CA ALA A 233 22.03 -0.75 10.64
C ALA A 233 22.46 0.41 9.71
N SER A 234 23.76 0.70 9.65
CA SER A 234 24.31 1.71 8.72
C SER A 234 24.06 1.34 7.25
N ILE A 235 24.30 0.08 6.87
CA ILE A 235 24.02 -0.40 5.51
C ILE A 235 22.52 -0.31 5.18
N GLN A 236 21.65 -0.81 6.06
CA GLN A 236 20.19 -0.74 5.90
C GLN A 236 19.73 0.70 5.70
N ARG A 237 20.15 1.63 6.57
CA ARG A 237 19.84 3.05 6.47
C ARG A 237 20.29 3.64 5.14
N ASN A 238 21.52 3.38 4.72
CA ASN A 238 22.05 3.92 3.45
C ASN A 238 21.30 3.37 2.23
N LYS A 239 20.91 2.09 2.24
CA LYS A 239 20.16 1.47 1.14
C LYS A 239 18.72 1.99 1.05
N ILE A 240 18.04 2.10 2.18
CA ILE A 240 16.66 2.59 2.23
C ILE A 240 16.59 4.06 1.82
N HIS A 241 17.54 4.88 2.27
CA HIS A 241 17.58 6.32 1.97
C HIS A 241 18.34 6.68 0.68
N TYR A 242 18.78 5.70 -0.12
CA TYR A 242 19.48 5.96 -1.38
C TYR A 242 18.64 6.76 -2.37
N TYR A 243 17.41 6.30 -2.63
CA TYR A 243 16.51 6.98 -3.59
C TYR A 243 16.03 8.34 -3.09
N PRO A 244 15.56 8.50 -1.84
CA PRO A 244 15.23 9.82 -1.29
C PRO A 244 16.35 10.83 -1.49
N LYS A 245 17.60 10.50 -1.10
CA LYS A 245 18.76 11.38 -1.24
C LYS A 245 19.12 11.69 -2.69
N ARG A 246 19.07 10.68 -3.57
CA ARG A 246 19.38 10.87 -5.00
C ARG A 246 18.33 11.75 -5.68
N LEU A 247 17.05 11.52 -5.38
CA LEU A 247 15.93 12.20 -6.01
C LEU A 247 15.78 13.64 -5.52
N SER A 248 16.03 13.91 -4.24
CA SER A 248 16.05 15.29 -3.72
C SER A 248 17.17 16.12 -4.33
N LYS A 249 18.34 15.53 -4.59
CA LYS A 249 19.44 16.21 -5.29
C LYS A 249 19.14 16.42 -6.78
N ALA A 250 18.52 15.45 -7.44
CA ALA A 250 18.26 15.49 -8.87
C ALA A 250 17.06 16.38 -9.23
N ASN A 251 16.07 16.48 -8.35
CA ASN A 251 14.80 17.20 -8.58
C ASN A 251 14.46 18.11 -7.37
N PRO A 252 15.32 19.07 -7.00
CA PRO A 252 15.18 19.83 -5.78
C PRO A 252 13.88 20.66 -5.74
N ASP A 253 13.52 21.31 -6.84
CA ASP A 253 12.32 22.17 -6.89
C ASP A 253 11.03 21.35 -6.77
N PHE A 254 10.97 20.21 -7.46
CA PHE A 254 9.83 19.29 -7.37
C PHE A 254 9.66 18.72 -5.96
N VAL A 255 10.76 18.28 -5.33
CA VAL A 255 10.74 17.77 -3.95
C VAL A 255 10.37 18.88 -2.97
N ASN A 256 10.95 20.08 -3.11
CA ASN A 256 10.64 21.21 -2.25
C ASN A 256 9.17 21.64 -2.36
N GLY A 257 8.61 21.71 -3.57
CA GLY A 257 7.20 22.04 -3.73
C GLY A 257 6.25 21.03 -3.09
N ILE A 258 6.62 19.74 -3.05
CA ILE A 258 5.87 18.74 -2.27
C ILE A 258 5.97 19.02 -0.77
N LEU A 259 7.18 19.27 -0.26
CA LEU A 259 7.40 19.53 1.16
C LEU A 259 6.75 20.84 1.63
N ASP A 260 6.71 21.86 0.77
CA ASP A 260 6.04 23.14 1.03
C ASP A 260 4.52 22.95 1.11
N GLU A 261 3.95 22.10 0.25
CA GLU A 261 2.53 21.76 0.33
C GLU A 261 2.22 20.92 1.58
N VAL A 262 3.10 20.01 1.99
CA VAL A 262 3.01 19.31 3.28
C VAL A 262 3.02 20.31 4.43
N GLN A 263 3.94 21.28 4.43
CA GLN A 263 3.99 22.32 5.46
C GLN A 263 2.69 23.13 5.49
N LYS A 264 2.24 23.62 4.33
CA LYS A 264 1.09 24.52 4.21
C LYS A 264 -0.24 23.84 4.50
N LYS A 265 -0.46 22.62 4.00
CA LYS A 265 -1.76 21.94 4.06
C LYS A 265 -1.86 20.92 5.18
N LEU A 266 -0.76 20.26 5.51
CA LEU A 266 -0.72 19.28 6.60
C LEU A 266 -0.15 19.89 7.90
N GLY A 267 0.39 21.11 7.86
CA GLY A 267 0.77 21.87 9.06
C GLY A 267 1.99 21.32 9.78
N PHE A 268 2.93 20.72 9.05
CA PHE A 268 4.23 20.30 9.62
C PHE A 268 5.26 21.41 9.37
N GLU A 269 5.84 21.98 10.42
CA GLU A 269 6.87 23.01 10.27
C GLU A 269 8.07 22.45 9.49
N ARG A 270 8.74 23.30 8.70
CA ARG A 270 9.77 22.86 7.76
C ARG A 270 10.97 22.20 8.45
N ASP A 271 11.33 22.71 9.62
CA ASP A 271 12.37 22.14 10.48
C ASP A 271 12.02 20.70 10.94
N VAL A 272 10.76 20.42 11.25
CA VAL A 272 10.29 19.04 11.58
C VAL A 272 10.48 18.12 10.39
N ILE A 273 10.17 18.61 9.19
CA ILE A 273 10.35 17.87 7.94
C ILE A 273 11.83 17.59 7.67
N ASP A 274 12.67 18.62 7.78
CA ASP A 274 14.11 18.53 7.55
C ASP A 274 14.78 17.62 8.60
N ASN A 275 14.33 17.67 9.86
CA ASN A 275 14.80 16.80 10.94
C ASN A 275 14.52 15.31 10.66
N ALA A 276 13.35 14.98 10.08
CA ALA A 276 13.07 13.62 9.66
C ALA A 276 14.08 13.14 8.58
N ASN A 277 14.46 14.04 7.67
CA ASN A 277 15.41 13.75 6.59
C ASN A 277 16.89 13.79 7.03
N ALA A 278 17.20 14.38 8.18
CA ALA A 278 18.55 14.45 8.74
C ALA A 278 19.07 13.10 9.26
N LEU A 279 18.17 12.14 9.51
CA LEU A 279 18.49 10.77 9.99
C LEU A 279 19.30 10.77 11.29
N LEU A 280 18.89 11.60 12.26
CA LEU A 280 19.53 11.71 13.57
C LEU A 280 19.63 10.33 14.26
N PRO A 281 20.63 10.12 15.14
CA PRO A 281 20.74 8.90 15.93
C PRO A 281 19.46 8.62 16.73
N LEU A 282 19.02 7.36 16.84
CA LEU A 282 17.77 7.03 17.53
C LEU A 282 17.72 7.50 18.99
N ILE A 283 18.88 7.60 19.64
CA ILE A 283 19.01 8.12 21.01
C ILE A 283 18.60 9.60 21.14
N SER A 284 18.50 10.36 20.04
CA SER A 284 17.93 11.71 20.09
C SER A 284 16.41 11.73 20.26
N TYR A 285 15.76 10.58 20.06
CA TYR A 285 14.31 10.45 20.13
C TYR A 285 13.84 9.65 21.34
N SER A 286 14.69 8.84 21.98
CA SER A 286 14.36 8.09 23.19
C SER A 286 15.62 7.81 23.99
N ASP A 287 15.49 7.78 25.32
CA ASP A 287 16.61 7.42 26.20
C ASP A 287 16.84 5.90 26.23
N CYS A 288 15.86 5.12 25.76
CA CYS A 288 15.91 3.66 25.72
C CYS A 288 15.85 3.17 24.27
N VAL A 289 17.01 2.85 23.70
CA VAL A 289 17.13 2.29 22.36
C VAL A 289 17.77 0.91 22.44
N GLU A 290 17.07 -0.09 21.89
CA GLU A 290 17.58 -1.45 21.75
C GLU A 290 17.58 -1.82 20.27
N SER A 291 18.72 -2.28 19.75
CA SER A 291 18.85 -2.72 18.36
C SER A 291 19.02 -4.23 18.28
N ILE A 292 18.18 -4.89 17.50
CA ILE A 292 18.20 -6.34 17.31
C ILE A 292 18.44 -6.69 15.84
N LEU A 293 19.25 -7.74 15.61
CA LEU A 293 19.41 -8.32 14.28
C LEU A 293 18.31 -9.34 14.03
N VAL A 294 17.56 -9.18 12.95
CA VAL A 294 16.43 -10.03 12.59
C VAL A 294 16.48 -10.50 11.14
N GLU A 295 16.06 -11.74 10.87
CA GLU A 295 15.79 -12.23 9.52
C GLU A 295 14.46 -11.71 8.94
N GLY A 296 13.56 -11.30 9.82
CA GLY A 296 12.24 -10.76 9.53
C GLY A 296 11.40 -10.69 10.79
N LEU A 297 10.11 -10.36 10.66
CA LEU A 297 9.22 -10.22 11.82
C LEU A 297 8.88 -11.55 12.53
N ALA A 298 9.10 -12.69 11.87
CA ALA A 298 8.93 -14.02 12.46
C ALA A 298 10.21 -14.55 13.14
N ASP A 299 11.23 -13.71 13.33
CA ASP A 299 12.46 -14.10 14.00
C ASP A 299 12.22 -14.32 15.50
N LYS A 300 12.71 -15.44 16.03
CA LYS A 300 12.57 -15.79 17.45
C LYS A 300 13.20 -14.76 18.37
N ALA A 301 14.30 -14.13 17.96
CA ALA A 301 14.96 -13.10 18.77
C ALA A 301 14.05 -11.86 18.97
N LEU A 302 13.23 -11.52 17.97
CA LEU A 302 12.24 -10.46 18.10
C LEU A 302 11.09 -10.90 19.02
N GLN A 303 10.62 -12.15 18.88
CA GLN A 303 9.57 -12.69 19.75
C GLN A 303 10.01 -12.69 21.22
N GLU A 304 11.23 -13.14 21.51
CA GLU A 304 11.82 -13.14 22.86
C GLU A 304 11.94 -11.71 23.41
N CYS A 305 12.46 -10.78 22.61
CA CYS A 305 12.54 -9.36 22.97
C CYS A 305 11.17 -8.77 23.33
N LEU A 306 10.14 -9.05 22.52
CA LEU A 306 8.78 -8.54 22.76
C LEU A 306 8.05 -9.27 23.90
N LEU A 307 8.40 -10.52 24.21
CA LEU A 307 7.85 -11.24 25.37
C LEU A 307 8.28 -10.60 26.70
N GLU A 308 9.45 -9.97 26.73
CA GLU A 308 9.99 -9.27 27.91
C GLU A 308 9.46 -7.83 28.03
N GLU A 309 8.79 -7.31 27.00
CA GLU A 309 8.22 -5.97 27.06
C GLU A 309 7.07 -5.88 28.06
N LEU A 310 7.02 -4.76 28.78
CA LEU A 310 5.87 -4.46 29.63
C LEU A 310 4.62 -4.22 28.77
N ALA A 311 3.45 -4.51 29.34
CA ALA A 311 2.18 -4.27 28.67
C ALA A 311 2.08 -2.81 28.16
N GLY A 312 1.67 -2.65 26.91
CA GLY A 312 1.71 -1.34 26.26
C GLY A 312 1.42 -1.34 24.76
N GLY A 313 1.35 -0.13 24.20
CA GLY A 313 1.18 0.09 22.78
C GLY A 313 2.51 -0.03 22.04
N ILE A 314 2.51 -0.75 20.91
CA ILE A 314 3.64 -0.88 19.99
C ILE A 314 3.31 -0.14 18.69
N LEU A 315 3.97 0.98 18.42
CA LEU A 315 3.85 1.66 17.13
C LEU A 315 4.73 0.95 16.09
N TYR A 316 4.08 0.28 15.13
CA TYR A 316 4.74 -0.47 14.07
C TYR A 316 4.99 0.40 12.82
N THR A 317 6.25 0.60 12.46
CA THR A 317 6.65 1.53 11.38
C THR A 317 6.98 0.86 10.04
N GLY A 318 6.96 -0.47 9.95
CA GLY A 318 7.23 -1.22 8.73
C GLY A 318 8.15 -2.43 8.95
N GLY A 319 8.53 -3.11 7.86
CA GLY A 319 9.38 -4.31 7.91
C GLY A 319 8.72 -5.61 7.46
N GLY A 320 7.45 -5.57 7.06
CA GLY A 320 6.70 -6.70 6.50
C GLY A 320 5.30 -6.86 7.08
N ILE A 321 4.80 -8.10 7.06
CA ILE A 321 3.53 -8.48 7.70
C ILE A 321 3.86 -8.98 9.11
N ILE A 322 3.17 -8.45 10.13
CA ILE A 322 3.34 -8.92 11.51
C ILE A 322 2.75 -10.33 11.60
N PRO A 323 3.53 -11.33 12.02
CA PRO A 323 3.08 -12.71 12.08
C PRO A 323 2.14 -12.93 13.27
N ALA A 324 1.30 -13.97 13.19
CA ALA A 324 0.27 -14.25 14.20
C ALA A 324 0.88 -14.47 15.60
N GLU A 325 2.07 -15.06 15.66
CA GLU A 325 2.80 -15.34 16.90
C GLU A 325 3.14 -14.06 17.68
N LEU A 326 3.37 -12.93 16.99
CA LEU A 326 3.55 -11.64 17.65
C LEU A 326 2.21 -11.01 18.05
N LEU A 327 1.17 -11.17 17.23
CA LEU A 327 -0.18 -10.66 17.53
C LEU A 327 -0.84 -11.38 18.70
N ASP A 328 -0.43 -12.62 18.99
CA ASP A 328 -0.89 -13.40 20.14
C ASP A 328 -0.27 -12.94 21.47
N LEU A 329 0.71 -12.03 21.47
CA LEU A 329 1.22 -11.37 22.66
C LEU A 329 0.19 -10.36 23.19
N ARG A 330 -0.86 -10.85 23.87
CA ARG A 330 -2.05 -10.06 24.26
C ARG A 330 -1.79 -8.88 25.20
N HIS A 331 -0.65 -8.87 25.89
CA HIS A 331 -0.22 -7.74 26.73
C HIS A 331 0.29 -6.56 25.88
N LEU A 332 0.61 -6.79 24.61
CA LEU A 332 0.99 -5.77 23.64
C LEU A 332 -0.16 -5.47 22.67
N LYS A 333 -0.27 -4.21 22.28
CA LYS A 333 -1.21 -3.77 21.24
C LYS A 333 -0.45 -3.10 20.10
N PHE A 334 -0.41 -3.77 18.96
CA PHE A 334 0.24 -3.25 17.77
C PHE A 334 -0.64 -2.21 17.09
N LEU A 335 -0.11 -1.00 16.96
CA LEU A 335 -0.71 0.11 16.24
C LEU A 335 -0.03 0.24 14.88
N HIS A 336 -0.81 0.41 13.83
CA HIS A 336 -0.31 0.81 12.53
C HIS A 336 -1.14 1.97 11.99
N ILE A 337 -0.49 2.89 11.27
CA ILE A 337 -1.18 3.97 10.58
C ILE A 337 -1.03 3.75 9.08
N HIS A 338 -2.11 3.30 8.47
CA HIS A 338 -2.26 3.00 7.05
C HIS A 338 -2.64 4.26 6.27
N PRO A 339 -2.15 4.53 5.04
CA PRO A 339 -2.45 5.75 4.30
C PRO A 339 -3.70 5.53 3.43
N GLY A 340 -4.76 4.99 4.02
CA GLY A 340 -6.05 4.74 3.40
C GLY A 340 -7.16 4.86 4.43
N PHE A 341 -8.35 5.24 3.98
CA PHE A 341 -9.53 5.41 4.83
C PHE A 341 -10.15 4.03 5.04
N LEU A 342 -9.93 3.43 6.20
CA LEU A 342 -10.47 2.10 6.51
C LEU A 342 -11.96 2.20 6.91
N PRO A 343 -12.79 1.20 6.55
CA PRO A 343 -12.45 -0.04 5.82
C PRO A 343 -12.33 0.12 4.29
N ASP A 344 -12.81 1.25 3.75
CA ASP A 344 -13.03 1.46 2.31
C ASP A 344 -11.78 1.22 1.44
N ILE A 345 -10.60 1.61 1.93
CA ILE A 345 -9.34 1.60 1.18
C ILE A 345 -8.24 0.85 1.96
N ARG A 346 -8.14 -0.47 1.75
CA ARG A 346 -7.10 -1.36 2.32
C ARG A 346 -5.99 -1.67 1.32
N GLY A 347 -4.83 -2.12 1.80
CA GLY A 347 -3.80 -2.77 0.99
C GLY A 347 -2.65 -1.87 0.54
N ALA A 348 -2.30 -1.91 -0.74
CA ALA A 348 -1.11 -1.22 -1.26
C ALA A 348 -1.46 0.05 -2.03
N ASP A 349 -0.51 0.98 -2.07
CA ASP A 349 -0.61 2.28 -2.74
C ASP A 349 -1.79 3.16 -2.29
N CYS A 350 -2.26 3.01 -1.05
CA CYS A 350 -3.51 3.60 -0.61
C CYS A 350 -3.53 5.14 -0.57
N ALA A 351 -2.38 5.80 -0.47
CA ALA A 351 -2.30 7.26 -0.63
C ALA A 351 -2.75 7.67 -2.04
N LEU A 352 -2.33 6.93 -3.07
CA LEU A 352 -2.74 7.16 -4.45
C LEU A 352 -4.18 6.72 -4.69
N TRP A 353 -4.62 5.59 -4.12
CA TRP A 353 -6.03 5.17 -4.23
C TRP A 353 -6.99 6.18 -3.60
N SER A 354 -6.64 6.75 -2.44
CA SER A 354 -7.41 7.81 -1.80
C SER A 354 -7.53 9.04 -2.71
N LEU A 355 -6.41 9.49 -3.29
CA LEU A 355 -6.40 10.62 -4.23
C LEU A 355 -7.22 10.31 -5.48
N LEU A 356 -7.10 9.10 -6.03
CA LEU A 356 -7.83 8.66 -7.20
C LEU A 356 -9.35 8.69 -6.98
N LEU A 357 -9.81 8.17 -5.84
CA LEU A 357 -11.22 7.94 -5.55
C LEU A 357 -11.93 9.17 -4.98
N ALA A 358 -11.25 9.91 -4.10
CA ALA A 358 -11.85 10.97 -3.30
C ALA A 358 -11.25 12.35 -3.58
N GLY A 359 -10.09 12.44 -4.25
CA GLY A 359 -9.39 13.71 -4.50
C GLY A 359 -8.65 14.24 -3.26
N HIS A 360 -8.59 13.43 -2.21
CA HIS A 360 -7.95 13.71 -0.93
C HIS A 360 -7.08 12.51 -0.55
N THR A 361 -5.96 12.76 0.13
CA THR A 361 -5.27 11.70 0.86
C THR A 361 -6.08 11.33 2.10
N SER A 362 -5.85 10.12 2.59
CA SER A 362 -6.44 9.66 3.85
C SER A 362 -5.44 8.82 4.62
N ALA A 363 -5.68 8.67 5.90
CA ALA A 363 -4.96 7.71 6.72
C ALA A 363 -5.82 7.23 7.88
N THR A 364 -5.53 6.03 8.37
CA THR A 364 -6.23 5.44 9.50
C THR A 364 -5.24 4.81 10.47
N CYS A 365 -5.31 5.21 11.75
CA CYS A 365 -4.72 4.44 12.85
C CYS A 365 -5.66 3.28 13.20
N PHE A 366 -5.12 2.07 13.34
CA PHE A 366 -5.88 0.87 13.69
C PHE A 366 -5.02 -0.13 14.46
N TYR A 367 -5.68 -1.07 15.15
CA TYR A 367 -5.03 -2.21 15.76
C TYR A 367 -4.70 -3.27 14.70
N VAL A 368 -3.44 -3.72 14.64
CA VAL A 368 -3.04 -4.72 13.66
C VAL A 368 -3.73 -6.07 13.94
N SER A 369 -4.23 -6.71 12.89
CA SER A 369 -4.80 -8.06 12.93
C SER A 369 -4.13 -8.94 11.84
N PRO A 370 -4.38 -10.26 11.80
CA PRO A 370 -3.72 -11.14 10.83
C PRO A 370 -4.03 -10.84 9.34
N GLY A 371 -5.15 -10.19 9.05
CA GLY A 371 -5.50 -9.77 7.68
C GLY A 371 -4.83 -8.46 7.26
N ILE A 372 -4.92 -8.15 5.97
CA ILE A 372 -4.33 -6.92 5.41
C ILE A 372 -5.25 -5.73 5.75
N ASP A 373 -4.83 -4.95 6.74
CA ASP A 373 -5.51 -3.73 7.20
C ASP A 373 -6.96 -3.95 7.68
N THR A 374 -7.23 -5.12 8.28
CA THR A 374 -8.57 -5.56 8.70
C THR A 374 -8.86 -5.39 10.19
N GLY A 375 -7.92 -4.88 10.99
CA GLY A 375 -8.12 -4.82 12.44
C GLY A 375 -8.83 -3.55 12.91
N ASP A 376 -9.25 -3.51 14.17
CA ASP A 376 -10.18 -2.48 14.66
C ASP A 376 -9.67 -1.05 14.44
N ILE A 377 -10.52 -0.21 13.84
CA ILE A 377 -10.22 1.16 13.45
C ILE A 377 -10.22 2.07 14.68
N ILE A 378 -9.15 2.83 14.87
CA ILE A 378 -9.05 3.80 15.97
C ILE A 378 -9.41 5.20 15.47
N CYS A 379 -8.79 5.64 14.39
CA CYS A 379 -8.89 7.03 13.94
C CYS A 379 -8.71 7.14 12.43
N PRO A 380 -9.80 7.16 11.64
CA PRO A 380 -9.76 7.36 10.20
C PRO A 380 -9.96 8.83 9.84
N HIS A 381 -9.05 9.40 9.06
CA HIS A 381 -9.11 10.80 8.62
C HIS A 381 -9.03 10.92 7.10
N TRP A 382 -9.96 11.70 6.54
CA TRP A 382 -9.73 12.38 5.26
C TRP A 382 -8.93 13.65 5.53
N LEU A 383 -7.84 13.85 4.80
CA LEU A 383 -6.91 14.95 5.02
C LEU A 383 -7.27 16.19 4.18
N PRO A 384 -6.74 17.38 4.52
CA PRO A 384 -6.87 18.57 3.70
C PRO A 384 -6.46 18.35 2.24
N LYS A 385 -7.15 19.02 1.31
CA LYS A 385 -6.86 18.92 -0.11
C LYS A 385 -5.45 19.42 -0.41
N LEU A 386 -4.70 18.61 -1.13
CA LEU A 386 -3.35 18.93 -1.62
C LEU A 386 -3.44 19.43 -3.06
N SER A 387 -2.61 20.43 -3.38
CA SER A 387 -2.48 21.05 -4.69
C SER A 387 -1.02 21.40 -4.91
N PHE A 388 -0.37 20.77 -5.87
CA PHE A 388 1.06 20.95 -6.09
C PHE A 388 1.27 21.86 -7.29
N TYR A 389 2.09 22.90 -7.12
CA TYR A 389 2.50 23.80 -8.20
C TYR A 389 3.96 23.52 -8.51
N VAL A 390 4.23 22.41 -9.20
CA VAL A 390 5.57 21.92 -9.47
C VAL A 390 5.70 21.49 -10.92
N ASP A 391 6.86 21.74 -11.52
CA ASP A 391 7.17 21.25 -12.86
C ASP A 391 7.66 19.79 -12.79
N GLU A 392 6.90 18.88 -13.39
CA GLU A 392 7.25 17.47 -13.51
C GLU A 392 7.95 17.13 -14.83
N THR A 393 8.19 18.12 -15.69
CA THR A 393 8.80 17.93 -17.01
C THR A 393 10.16 17.25 -16.89
N GLY A 394 10.31 16.11 -17.57
CA GLY A 394 11.56 15.34 -17.59
C GLY A 394 11.77 14.41 -16.38
N ILE A 395 10.84 14.35 -15.43
CA ILE A 395 10.89 13.39 -14.32
C ILE A 395 10.21 12.09 -14.74
N GLU A 396 10.95 10.99 -14.71
CA GLU A 396 10.40 9.66 -15.00
C GLU A 396 9.30 9.27 -14.01
N LEU A 397 8.24 8.62 -14.49
CA LEU A 397 7.11 8.14 -13.66
C LEU A 397 7.54 7.39 -12.39
N GLN A 398 8.54 6.51 -12.51
CA GLN A 398 9.06 5.74 -11.38
C GLN A 398 9.79 6.62 -10.35
N SER A 399 10.41 7.72 -10.79
CA SER A 399 11.01 8.72 -9.91
C SER A 399 9.92 9.52 -9.20
N THR A 400 8.87 9.95 -9.91
CA THR A 400 7.69 10.62 -9.30
C THR A 400 7.03 9.73 -8.25
N TYR A 401 6.79 8.46 -8.56
CA TYR A 401 6.27 7.48 -7.61
C TYR A 401 7.14 7.40 -6.34
N ARG A 402 8.47 7.24 -6.51
CA ARG A 402 9.40 7.18 -5.37
C ARG A 402 9.42 8.47 -4.56
N ILE A 403 9.32 9.63 -5.20
CA ILE A 403 9.26 10.93 -4.52
C ILE A 403 8.00 11.00 -3.65
N VAL A 404 6.83 10.64 -4.17
CA VAL A 404 5.57 10.61 -3.40
C VAL A 404 5.68 9.72 -2.16
N TYR A 405 6.20 8.50 -2.29
CA TYR A 405 6.36 7.60 -1.13
C TYR A 405 7.51 7.97 -0.18
N SER A 406 8.43 8.83 -0.62
CA SER A 406 9.53 9.31 0.23
C SER A 406 9.21 10.61 0.96
N PHE A 407 8.39 11.47 0.35
CA PHE A 407 8.23 12.87 0.78
C PHE A 407 6.78 13.30 0.99
N LEU A 408 5.78 12.51 0.59
CA LEU A 408 4.36 12.79 0.86
C LEU A 408 3.70 11.73 1.76
N ASP A 409 3.77 10.44 1.40
CA ASP A 409 3.13 9.34 2.16
C ASP A 409 3.51 9.33 3.66
N PRO A 410 4.79 9.54 4.06
CA PRO A 410 5.15 9.60 5.48
C PRO A 410 4.36 10.65 6.26
N TRP A 411 4.09 11.81 5.66
CA TRP A 411 3.41 12.93 6.30
C TRP A 411 1.89 12.79 6.29
N VAL A 412 1.33 12.12 5.28
CA VAL A 412 -0.07 11.69 5.27
C VAL A 412 -0.36 10.82 6.49
N ARG A 413 0.51 9.84 6.77
CA ARG A 413 0.38 8.99 7.96
C ARG A 413 0.67 9.76 9.25
N ALA A 414 1.72 10.59 9.25
CA ALA A 414 2.09 11.37 10.42
C ALA A 414 0.99 12.35 10.86
N PHE A 415 0.14 12.81 9.94
CA PHE A 415 -1.02 13.65 10.27
C PHE A 415 -1.93 12.97 11.30
N VAL A 416 -2.24 11.69 11.11
CA VAL A 416 -3.05 10.90 12.04
C VAL A 416 -2.26 10.56 13.30
N LEU A 417 -0.95 10.27 13.17
CA LEU A 417 -0.10 10.04 14.36
C LEU A 417 -0.12 11.23 15.30
N ARG A 418 -0.04 12.45 14.76
CA ARG A 418 -0.09 13.69 15.52
C ARG A 418 -1.38 13.79 16.33
N ASP A 419 -2.52 13.51 15.70
CA ASP A 419 -3.82 13.51 16.37
C ASP A 419 -3.89 12.48 17.50
N ILE A 420 -3.50 11.24 17.23
CA ILE A 420 -3.45 10.17 18.23
C ILE A 420 -2.52 10.55 19.40
N THR A 421 -1.37 11.15 19.11
CA THR A 421 -0.36 11.50 20.13
C THR A 421 -0.83 12.65 21.02
N ILE A 422 -1.52 13.65 20.46
CA ILE A 422 -2.02 14.80 21.23
C ILE A 422 -3.19 14.40 22.13
N ASN A 423 -4.12 13.59 21.59
CA ASN A 423 -5.41 13.36 22.23
C ASN A 423 -5.46 12.14 23.15
N ASN A 424 -4.36 11.39 23.29
CA ASN A 424 -4.35 10.16 24.07
C ASN A 424 -3.12 10.06 24.98
N GLN A 425 -3.33 9.43 26.15
CA GLN A 425 -2.26 9.14 27.11
C GLN A 425 -1.95 7.65 27.24
N LYS A 426 -2.87 6.78 26.77
CA LYS A 426 -2.75 5.32 26.80
C LYS A 426 -2.85 4.79 25.38
N PHE A 427 -1.79 4.17 24.88
CA PHE A 427 -1.69 3.69 23.49
C PHE A 427 -2.06 2.20 23.34
N ASP A 428 -2.26 1.51 24.46
CA ASP A 428 -2.71 0.12 24.56
C ASP A 428 -4.23 -0.03 24.73
N ALA A 429 -4.95 1.07 24.93
CA ALA A 429 -6.38 1.08 25.18
C ALA A 429 -7.09 2.26 24.49
N LEU A 430 -6.73 2.51 23.23
CA LEU A 430 -7.38 3.47 22.36
C LEU A 430 -8.77 2.96 21.98
N ALA A 431 -9.76 3.86 21.98
CA ALA A 431 -11.10 3.51 21.53
C ALA A 431 -11.06 3.10 20.05
N SER A 432 -11.73 2.00 19.72
CA SER A 432 -11.74 1.45 18.36
C SER A 432 -13.09 0.87 17.96
N THR A 433 -13.31 0.79 16.65
CA THR A 433 -14.49 0.21 16.02
C THR A 433 -14.09 -1.03 15.21
N PRO A 434 -14.73 -2.20 15.42
CA PRO A 434 -14.44 -3.38 14.63
C PRO A 434 -14.70 -3.19 13.14
N GLN A 435 -13.88 -3.84 12.30
CA GLN A 435 -14.11 -3.91 10.85
C GLN A 435 -14.73 -5.25 10.47
N LEU A 436 -15.66 -5.26 9.50
CA LEU A 436 -16.00 -6.50 8.77
C LEU A 436 -15.22 -6.57 7.46
N GLU A 437 -14.86 -7.78 7.04
CA GLU A 437 -14.08 -7.97 5.81
C GLU A 437 -14.83 -7.45 4.57
N LYS A 438 -16.15 -7.65 4.53
CA LYS A 438 -17.03 -7.23 3.42
C LYS A 438 -17.25 -5.71 3.30
N ASP A 439 -16.87 -4.93 4.31
CA ASP A 439 -17.22 -3.51 4.38
C ASP A 439 -16.29 -2.61 3.55
N GLY A 440 -15.29 -3.15 2.87
CA GLY A 440 -14.39 -2.32 2.07
C GLY A 440 -13.53 -3.06 1.05
N THR A 441 -12.73 -2.30 0.31
CA THR A 441 -12.00 -2.81 -0.85
C THR A 441 -10.51 -2.94 -0.54
N THR A 442 -9.95 -4.13 -0.77
CA THR A 442 -8.49 -4.34 -0.76
C THR A 442 -7.91 -4.07 -2.14
N PHE A 443 -7.02 -3.09 -2.21
CA PHE A 443 -6.26 -2.73 -3.39
C PHE A 443 -4.85 -3.33 -3.37
N HIS A 444 -4.30 -3.56 -4.55
CA HIS A 444 -2.91 -3.98 -4.74
C HIS A 444 -2.15 -2.90 -5.50
N PHE A 445 -0.83 -3.10 -5.68
CA PHE A 445 0.04 -2.11 -6.31
C PHE A 445 -0.55 -1.61 -7.63
N MET A 446 -0.55 -0.30 -7.78
CA MET A 446 -1.17 0.40 -8.88
C MET A 446 -0.35 0.22 -10.16
N HIS A 447 -1.02 -0.02 -11.28
CA HIS A 447 -0.43 -0.10 -12.60
C HIS A 447 0.04 1.30 -13.07
N GLN A 448 1.11 1.36 -13.86
CA GLN A 448 1.74 2.61 -14.30
C GLN A 448 0.77 3.57 -15.01
N ARG A 449 -0.16 3.06 -15.82
CA ARG A 449 -1.22 3.89 -16.46
C ARG A 449 -2.13 4.61 -15.45
N LEU A 450 -2.46 3.97 -14.32
CA LEU A 450 -3.23 4.63 -13.26
C LEU A 450 -2.36 5.64 -12.51
N GLN A 451 -1.10 5.28 -12.22
CA GLN A 451 -0.14 6.19 -11.57
C GLN A 451 0.03 7.48 -12.38
N ASP A 452 0.29 7.35 -13.68
CA ASP A 452 0.43 8.47 -14.63
C ASP A 452 -0.83 9.33 -14.68
N SER A 453 -2.03 8.72 -14.71
CA SER A 453 -3.30 9.46 -14.71
C SER A 453 -3.53 10.26 -13.42
N ILE A 454 -3.09 9.74 -12.27
CA ILE A 454 -3.18 10.45 -10.99
C ILE A 454 -2.15 11.56 -10.93
N PHE A 455 -0.89 11.30 -11.30
CA PHE A 455 0.18 12.30 -11.21
C PHE A 455 -0.08 13.48 -12.11
N ARG A 456 -0.51 13.25 -13.36
CA ARG A 456 -0.99 14.33 -14.24
C ARG A 456 -2.16 15.11 -13.67
N LYS A 457 -2.94 14.57 -12.73
CA LYS A 457 -4.00 15.35 -12.08
C LYS A 457 -3.50 16.09 -10.83
N LEU A 458 -2.48 15.54 -10.19
CA LEU A 458 -1.95 16.03 -8.93
C LEU A 458 -0.97 17.19 -9.11
N PHE A 459 -0.19 17.16 -10.19
CA PHE A 459 0.93 18.06 -10.44
C PHE A 459 0.76 18.98 -11.67
N ASN A 460 -0.31 18.83 -12.46
CA ASN A 460 -0.64 19.78 -13.54
C ASN A 460 -1.43 21.00 -13.07
#